data_AF-A0A0L0HAU7-F1
#
_entry.id   AF-A0A0L0HAU7-F1
#
_cell.length_a   1.000
_cell.length_b   1.000
_cell.length_c   1.000
_cell.angle_alpha   90.00
_cell.angle_beta   90.00
_cell.angle_gamma   90.00
#
_symmetry.space_group_name_H-M   'P 1'
#
loop_
_entity.id
_entity.type
_entity.pdbx_description
1 polymer ?
#
loop_
_entity_poly.entity_id
_entity_poly.type
_entity_poly.pdbx_seq_one_letter_code
_entity_poly.pdbx_strand_id
1 'polypeptide(L)'
;MPPKKKQKFDNRPTCLHSCNKTSFAKAFLPNGTYRQRLLDYIAIIHQLADHASHALKFYLLSAPTFPTVNEDTIEAILYLLNKGEAWHPRKEAKKAWRDCLLPYVQRYCQIIGFVHPNLRGEQQSVNYLTASMMTNLKVNVQEHFMQMLLRYINLRLDMKGQKQQLPPKSNVRKDFFARLRYLKSIFLFDIVPESLDDLTAEESELLEEMWSFIPLSDNQPLAYSVAVDPLAFFPAYCKLSGLYERHGFRQFSAIPLHRSLIQSHVQIDTIVLYQHILCITRREAETVEKVNLWLRVCNLRTKAFRSRRGMQFEGLIMTDGTSVSVYLKHPGADKYGKRGARKSAKSLEDEVKAQYMEKNLPACRAAENVIVIDPNKHDILYCQDNSGMTFRYTTNQRAVETGSRRQQRQWQQMKKEAGVDLIESRIPSQKMMNLIDFMRYLLVRRADWDRRKEFYSHPAHTRWKWHAFINRQKSESDLISNMRNKYGENFTIVMGDWSDASRTARFQTSSKTKGWRTLFKRNRINCFLLDEYKT
;
A
#
# COMPACT_ATOMS: atom_id res chain seq x y z
N MET A 1 -46.99 15.41 23.30
CA MET A 1 -46.29 14.67 22.22
C MET A 1 -45.18 15.54 21.66
N PRO A 2 -43.89 15.17 21.79
CA PRO A 2 -42.81 15.95 21.18
C PRO A 2 -42.79 15.71 19.66
N PRO A 3 -42.44 16.71 18.84
CA PRO A 3 -42.54 16.64 17.40
C PRO A 3 -41.52 15.65 16.82
N LYS A 4 -42.00 14.78 15.92
CA LYS A 4 -41.17 13.86 15.14
C LYS A 4 -40.11 14.66 14.37
N LYS A 5 -38.83 14.47 14.74
CA LYS A 5 -37.69 14.94 13.95
C LYS A 5 -37.84 14.39 12.53
N LYS A 6 -38.06 15.28 11.55
CA LYS A 6 -37.93 14.96 10.13
C LYS A 6 -36.56 14.31 9.92
N GLN A 7 -36.54 13.04 9.53
CA GLN A 7 -35.34 12.41 8.98
C GLN A 7 -34.89 13.28 7.81
N LYS A 8 -33.79 14.02 7.98
CA LYS A 8 -33.06 14.61 6.84
C LYS A 8 -32.62 13.43 6.00
N PHE A 9 -33.28 13.20 4.87
CA PHE A 9 -32.73 12.38 3.81
C PHE A 9 -31.41 13.02 3.41
N ASP A 10 -30.31 12.35 3.75
CA ASP A 10 -28.97 12.78 3.38
C ASP A 10 -28.82 12.55 1.88
N ASN A 11 -29.20 13.53 1.06
CA ASN A 11 -29.06 13.55 -0.40
C ASN A 11 -27.57 13.58 -0.86
N ARG A 12 -26.65 13.14 -0.01
CA ARG A 12 -25.23 13.08 -0.30
C ARG A 12 -24.97 12.01 -1.36
N PRO A 13 -24.25 12.34 -2.46
CA PRO A 13 -23.83 11.33 -3.42
C PRO A 13 -23.03 10.22 -2.73
N THR A 14 -23.36 8.96 -3.01
CA THR A 14 -22.70 7.78 -2.43
C THR A 14 -21.21 7.69 -2.78
N CYS A 15 -20.78 8.40 -3.82
CA CYS A 15 -19.39 8.45 -4.29
C CYS A 15 -19.06 9.86 -4.79
N LEU A 16 -18.04 10.49 -4.20
CA LEU A 16 -17.61 11.85 -4.56
C LEU A 16 -16.41 11.89 -5.51
N HIS A 17 -15.73 10.75 -5.67
CA HIS A 17 -14.51 10.64 -6.47
C HIS A 17 -14.47 9.30 -7.20
N SER A 18 -14.00 9.29 -8.44
CA SER A 18 -13.78 8.06 -9.19
C SER A 18 -12.51 8.14 -10.04
N CYS A 19 -12.01 6.98 -10.47
CA CYS A 19 -10.86 6.88 -11.35
C CYS A 19 -11.22 6.00 -12.53
N ASN A 20 -11.09 6.54 -13.74
CA ASN A 20 -11.20 5.77 -14.97
C ASN A 20 -9.79 5.49 -15.51
N LYS A 21 -9.56 4.32 -16.10
CA LYS A 21 -8.27 4.00 -16.74
C LYS A 21 -8.40 3.91 -18.25
N THR A 22 -7.36 4.32 -18.98
CA THR A 22 -7.23 4.17 -20.43
C THR A 22 -5.75 3.98 -20.80
N SER A 23 -5.47 3.66 -22.07
CA SER A 23 -4.10 3.65 -22.57
C SER A 23 -3.58 5.07 -22.80
N PHE A 24 -2.26 5.23 -22.69
CA PHE A 24 -1.57 6.49 -22.97
C PHE A 24 -1.88 7.01 -24.39
N ALA A 25 -1.77 6.13 -25.39
CA ALA A 25 -2.05 6.46 -26.79
C ALA A 25 -3.47 6.97 -27.04
N LYS A 26 -4.46 6.57 -26.23
CA LYS A 26 -5.83 7.09 -26.34
C LYS A 26 -6.01 8.41 -25.59
N ALA A 27 -5.32 8.57 -24.47
CA ALA A 27 -5.49 9.74 -23.60
C ALA A 27 -4.81 11.01 -24.12
N PHE A 28 -3.70 10.87 -24.85
CA PHE A 28 -2.87 11.99 -25.30
C PHE A 28 -3.02 12.25 -26.79
N LEU A 29 -2.91 13.52 -27.18
CA LEU A 29 -2.82 13.91 -28.58
C LEU A 29 -1.46 13.51 -29.17
N PRO A 30 -1.37 13.24 -30.49
CA PRO A 30 -0.12 12.87 -31.14
C PRO A 30 0.79 14.09 -31.31
N ASN A 31 1.45 14.52 -30.24
CA ASN A 31 2.45 15.58 -30.24
C ASN A 31 3.78 15.03 -29.68
N GLY A 32 4.80 14.94 -30.54
CA GLY A 32 6.10 14.35 -30.17
C GLY A 32 6.80 15.09 -29.04
N THR A 33 6.80 16.43 -29.08
CA THR A 33 7.44 17.29 -28.08
C THR A 33 6.81 17.14 -26.71
N TYR A 34 5.48 17.27 -26.61
CA TYR A 34 4.77 17.13 -25.33
C TYR A 34 4.87 15.71 -24.78
N ARG A 35 4.85 14.70 -25.66
CA ARG A 35 5.06 13.32 -25.27
C ARG A 35 6.44 13.12 -24.65
N GLN A 36 7.50 13.61 -25.29
CA GLN A 36 8.86 13.46 -24.78
C GLN A 36 9.02 14.14 -23.41
N ARG A 37 8.59 15.41 -23.30
CA ARG A 37 8.63 16.16 -22.03
C ARG A 37 7.89 15.44 -20.90
N LEU A 38 6.73 14.85 -21.20
CA LEU A 38 5.99 14.06 -20.22
C LEU A 38 6.78 12.83 -19.78
N LEU A 39 7.35 12.07 -20.74
CA LEU A 39 8.13 10.87 -20.43
C LEU A 39 9.38 11.19 -19.60
N ASP A 40 10.07 12.29 -19.92
CA ASP A 40 11.21 12.78 -19.16
C ASP A 40 10.80 13.16 -17.74
N TYR A 41 9.72 13.92 -17.59
CA TYR A 41 9.19 14.31 -16.28
C TYR A 41 8.87 13.08 -15.41
N ILE A 42 8.11 12.10 -15.93
CA ILE A 42 7.74 10.93 -15.11
C ILE A 42 8.96 10.05 -14.77
N ALA A 43 9.98 10.01 -15.63
CA ALA A 43 11.23 9.29 -15.37
C ALA A 43 12.02 9.95 -14.23
N ILE A 44 12.13 11.29 -14.25
CA ILE A 44 12.79 12.06 -13.18
C ILE A 44 12.08 11.84 -11.84
N ILE A 45 10.74 11.93 -11.81
CA ILE A 45 9.99 11.74 -10.56
C ILE A 45 10.11 10.30 -10.04
N HIS A 46 10.12 9.31 -10.93
CA HIS A 46 10.35 7.90 -10.56
C HIS A 46 11.73 7.69 -9.94
N GLN A 47 12.76 8.29 -10.54
CA GLN A 47 14.13 8.23 -10.04
C GLN A 47 14.24 8.92 -8.67
N LEU A 48 13.67 10.12 -8.51
CA LEU A 48 13.65 10.81 -7.21
C LEU A 48 12.95 9.97 -6.13
N ALA A 49 11.83 9.33 -6.43
CA ALA A 49 11.15 8.43 -5.49
C ALA A 49 12.03 7.24 -5.08
N ASP A 50 12.75 6.65 -6.04
CA ASP A 50 13.68 5.55 -5.78
C ASP A 50 14.78 5.97 -4.82
N HIS A 51 15.53 7.00 -5.20
CA HIS A 51 16.69 7.47 -4.44
C HIS A 51 16.31 8.10 -3.10
N ALA A 52 15.17 8.79 -2.98
CA ALA A 52 14.72 9.37 -1.71
C ALA A 52 14.48 8.30 -0.63
N SER A 53 13.89 7.16 -1.00
CA SER A 53 13.69 6.06 -0.04
C SER A 53 15.01 5.47 0.46
N HIS A 54 16.01 5.37 -0.41
CA HIS A 54 17.34 4.88 -0.06
C HIS A 54 18.15 5.90 0.75
N ALA A 55 18.11 7.18 0.36
CA ALA A 55 18.76 8.28 1.08
C ALA A 55 18.18 8.45 2.49
N LEU A 56 16.86 8.33 2.64
CA LEU A 56 16.21 8.31 3.95
C LEU A 56 16.74 7.16 4.80
N LYS A 57 16.78 5.94 4.27
CA LYS A 57 17.34 4.80 5.01
C LYS A 57 18.81 5.02 5.36
N PHE A 58 19.61 5.54 4.44
CA PHE A 58 21.01 5.83 4.69
C PHE A 58 21.19 6.82 5.85
N TYR A 59 20.42 7.92 5.87
CA TYR A 59 20.38 8.87 6.97
C TYR A 59 19.99 8.20 8.29
N LEU A 60 18.89 7.44 8.31
CA LEU A 60 18.39 6.76 9.51
C LEU A 60 19.40 5.78 10.11
N LEU A 61 20.18 5.10 9.27
CA LEU A 61 21.24 4.18 9.71
C LEU A 61 22.55 4.89 10.09
N SER A 62 22.73 6.14 9.66
CA SER A 62 23.91 6.95 9.98
C SER A 62 23.74 7.79 11.24
N ALA A 63 22.50 7.98 11.69
CA ALA A 63 22.19 8.68 12.93
C ALA A 63 22.56 7.83 14.16
N PRO A 64 23.06 8.43 15.26
CA PRO A 64 23.41 7.69 16.48
C PRO A 64 22.23 6.92 17.08
N THR A 65 21.03 7.49 16.99
CA THR A 65 19.75 6.86 17.34
C THR A 65 18.77 7.10 16.21
N PHE A 66 17.75 6.24 16.09
CA PHE A 66 16.73 6.41 15.05
C PHE A 66 15.93 7.69 15.31
N PRO A 67 16.04 8.72 14.45
CA PRO A 67 15.30 9.96 14.65
C PRO A 67 13.82 9.77 14.28
N THR A 68 12.98 10.67 14.78
CA THR A 68 11.62 10.81 14.26
C THR A 68 11.67 11.33 12.82
N VAL A 69 10.74 10.87 11.99
CA VAL A 69 10.65 11.27 10.57
C VAL A 69 9.33 11.99 10.37
N ASN A 70 9.41 13.20 9.80
CA ASN A 70 8.25 14.01 9.46
C ASN A 70 8.29 14.42 7.97
N GLU A 71 7.29 15.20 7.55
CA GLU A 71 7.18 15.68 6.17
C GLU A 71 8.39 16.52 5.75
N ASP A 72 8.92 17.37 6.64
CA ASP A 72 10.08 18.22 6.36
C ASP A 72 11.35 17.40 6.12
N THR A 73 11.55 16.30 6.86
CA THR A 73 12.68 15.38 6.64
C THR A 73 12.68 14.83 5.21
N ILE A 74 11.53 14.36 4.73
CA ILE A 74 11.42 13.78 3.38
C ILE A 74 11.47 14.86 2.30
N GLU A 75 10.81 16.01 2.53
CA GLU A 75 10.86 17.16 1.63
C GLU A 75 12.30 17.64 1.42
N ALA A 76 13.07 17.77 2.50
CA ALA A 76 14.48 18.17 2.43
C ALA A 76 15.35 17.16 1.66
N ILE A 77 15.18 15.86 1.91
CA ILE A 77 15.89 14.81 1.15
C ILE A 77 15.58 14.92 -0.34
N LEU A 78 14.31 15.11 -0.71
CA LEU A 78 13.89 15.23 -2.12
C LEU A 78 14.49 16.47 -2.80
N TYR A 79 14.52 17.61 -2.11
CA TYR A 79 15.16 18.81 -2.65
C TYR A 79 16.68 18.68 -2.78
N LEU A 80 17.34 18.12 -1.77
CA LEU A 80 18.78 17.86 -1.80
C LEU A 80 19.15 16.86 -2.91
N LEU A 81 18.31 15.85 -3.16
CA LEU A 81 18.48 14.97 -4.32
C LEU A 81 18.25 15.73 -5.63
N ASN A 82 17.26 16.61 -5.72
CA ASN A 82 16.97 17.34 -6.96
C ASN A 82 18.05 18.39 -7.31
N LYS A 83 18.55 19.13 -6.32
CA LYS A 83 19.37 20.35 -6.52
C LYS A 83 20.74 20.33 -5.82
N GLY A 84 21.01 19.34 -4.98
CA GLY A 84 22.22 19.32 -4.16
C GLY A 84 22.33 20.57 -3.29
N GLU A 85 23.55 21.12 -3.20
CA GLU A 85 23.86 22.33 -2.45
C GLU A 85 23.11 23.57 -2.94
N ALA A 86 22.70 23.60 -4.22
CA ALA A 86 21.99 24.72 -4.81
C ALA A 86 20.59 24.93 -4.22
N TRP A 87 20.06 23.95 -3.48
CA TRP A 87 18.82 24.15 -2.73
C TRP A 87 19.04 25.07 -1.53
N HIS A 88 18.49 26.28 -1.61
CA HIS A 88 18.54 27.28 -0.54
C HIS A 88 17.12 27.66 -0.11
N PRO A 89 16.55 26.99 0.91
CA PRO A 89 15.22 27.30 1.41
C PRO A 89 15.22 28.65 2.14
N ARG A 90 14.12 29.40 2.03
CA ARG A 90 13.97 30.72 2.67
C ARG A 90 13.61 30.65 4.14
N LYS A 91 12.81 29.65 4.54
CA LYS A 91 12.33 29.49 5.92
C LYS A 91 13.42 28.91 6.81
N GLU A 92 13.66 29.49 7.99
CA GLU A 92 14.69 29.04 8.94
C GLU A 92 14.56 27.55 9.32
N ALA A 93 13.34 27.08 9.61
CA ALA A 93 13.12 25.66 9.91
C ALA A 93 13.58 24.73 8.77
N LYS A 94 13.42 25.15 7.50
CA LYS A 94 13.89 24.38 6.35
C LYS A 94 15.41 24.48 6.15
N LYS A 95 16.04 25.59 6.55
CA LYS A 95 17.50 25.71 6.56
C LYS A 95 18.11 24.75 7.57
N ALA A 96 17.56 24.66 8.78
CA ALA A 96 18.00 23.69 9.78
C ALA A 96 17.94 22.25 9.26
N TRP A 97 16.84 21.86 8.59
CA TRP A 97 16.72 20.54 7.97
C TRP A 97 17.72 20.33 6.82
N ARG A 98 17.95 21.35 5.98
CA ARG A 98 18.98 21.30 4.94
C ARG A 98 20.34 21.02 5.56
N ASP A 99 20.76 21.81 6.54
CA ASP A 99 22.11 21.75 7.08
C ASP A 99 22.35 20.43 7.83
N CYS A 100 21.31 19.91 8.50
CA CYS A 100 21.33 18.59 9.12
C CYS A 100 21.47 17.45 8.09
N LEU A 101 20.71 17.49 6.99
CA LEU A 101 20.61 16.37 6.04
C LEU A 101 21.62 16.42 4.90
N LEU A 102 22.18 17.60 4.58
CA LEU A 102 23.10 17.81 3.47
C LEU A 102 24.30 16.84 3.49
N PRO A 103 25.03 16.66 4.62
CA PRO A 103 26.18 15.75 4.64
C PRO A 103 25.80 14.30 4.32
N TYR A 104 24.65 13.84 4.80
CA TYR A 104 24.17 12.48 4.57
C TYR A 104 23.72 12.26 3.13
N VAL A 105 22.97 13.21 2.56
CA VAL A 105 22.51 13.11 1.17
C VAL A 105 23.67 13.23 0.19
N GLN A 106 24.64 14.12 0.45
CA GLN A 106 25.86 14.22 -0.36
C GLN A 106 26.66 12.91 -0.33
N ARG A 107 26.91 12.36 0.86
CA ARG A 107 27.63 11.09 0.99
C ARG A 107 26.90 9.94 0.28
N TYR A 108 25.58 9.87 0.42
CA TYR A 108 24.76 8.94 -0.33
C TYR A 108 24.95 9.10 -1.84
N CYS A 109 24.82 10.33 -2.36
CA CYS A 109 25.00 10.62 -3.79
C CYS A 109 26.39 10.23 -4.30
N GLN A 110 27.44 10.47 -3.51
CA GLN A 110 28.81 10.07 -3.84
C GLN A 110 28.96 8.54 -3.93
N ILE A 111 28.43 7.80 -2.95
CA ILE A 111 28.47 6.33 -2.92
C ILE A 111 27.83 5.75 -4.18
N ILE A 112 26.66 6.25 -4.55
CA ILE A 112 25.87 5.70 -5.65
C ILE A 112 26.11 6.37 -7.01
N GLY A 113 26.91 7.44 -7.07
CA GLY A 113 27.12 8.24 -8.28
C GLY A 113 25.83 8.91 -8.79
N PHE A 114 25.01 9.43 -7.87
CA PHE A 114 23.75 10.07 -8.25
C PHE A 114 23.97 11.44 -8.87
N VAL A 115 23.36 11.68 -10.04
CA VAL A 115 23.38 12.97 -10.72
C VAL A 115 22.08 13.71 -10.42
N HIS A 116 22.21 14.93 -9.91
CA HIS A 116 21.07 15.80 -9.60
C HIS A 116 20.28 16.15 -10.87
N PRO A 117 18.97 15.82 -10.94
CA PRO A 117 18.17 16.09 -12.14
C PRO A 117 17.87 17.58 -12.37
N ASN A 118 18.03 18.43 -11.35
CA ASN A 118 17.84 19.89 -11.43
C ASN A 118 16.48 20.32 -12.02
N LEU A 119 15.42 19.56 -11.69
CA LEU A 119 14.07 19.86 -12.12
C LEU A 119 13.63 21.20 -11.53
N ARG A 120 13.21 22.14 -12.37
CA ARG A 120 12.67 23.45 -11.97
C ARG A 120 11.15 23.39 -11.83
N GLY A 121 10.56 24.05 -10.83
CA GLY A 121 9.11 23.95 -10.63
C GLY A 121 8.72 22.60 -10.00
N GLU A 122 9.60 22.08 -9.15
CA GLU A 122 9.55 20.75 -8.57
C GLU A 122 8.65 20.65 -7.34
N GLN A 123 8.21 21.78 -6.75
CA GLN A 123 7.47 21.82 -5.48
C GLN A 123 6.30 20.84 -5.48
N GLN A 124 5.57 20.77 -6.59
CA GLN A 124 4.37 19.95 -6.64
C GLN A 124 4.66 18.46 -6.73
N SER A 125 5.69 18.07 -7.49
CA SER A 125 6.20 16.69 -7.46
C SER A 125 6.77 16.30 -6.10
N VAL A 126 7.51 17.20 -5.44
CA VAL A 126 8.07 16.97 -4.11
C VAL A 126 6.94 16.75 -3.10
N ASN A 127 5.90 17.58 -3.11
CA ASN A 127 4.73 17.42 -2.24
C ASN A 127 4.07 16.03 -2.41
N TYR A 128 3.90 15.57 -3.65
CA TYR A 128 3.30 14.25 -3.91
C TYR A 128 4.20 13.09 -3.45
N LEU A 129 5.51 13.19 -3.68
CA LEU A 129 6.45 12.17 -3.22
C LEU A 129 6.55 12.14 -1.70
N THR A 130 6.62 13.31 -1.03
CA THR A 130 6.59 13.43 0.43
C THR A 130 5.34 12.76 1.00
N ALA A 131 4.16 13.12 0.51
CA ALA A 131 2.89 12.54 0.99
C ALA A 131 2.84 11.02 0.76
N SER A 132 3.32 10.53 -0.39
CA SER A 132 3.40 9.11 -0.69
C SER A 132 4.36 8.37 0.25
N MET A 133 5.54 8.90 0.51
CA MET A 133 6.54 8.27 1.37
C MET A 133 6.10 8.28 2.85
N MET A 134 5.54 9.39 3.32
CA MET A 134 4.96 9.48 4.68
C MET A 134 3.82 8.49 4.87
N THR A 135 2.93 8.36 3.88
CA THR A 135 1.84 7.37 3.93
C THR A 135 2.39 5.94 3.98
N ASN A 136 3.42 5.64 3.19
CA ASN A 136 4.05 4.32 3.21
C ASN A 136 4.68 3.99 4.57
N LEU A 137 5.41 4.94 5.18
CA LEU A 137 5.97 4.77 6.52
C LEU A 137 4.88 4.52 7.56
N LYS A 138 3.87 5.39 7.58
CA LYS A 138 2.74 5.31 8.51
C LYS A 138 2.01 3.97 8.41
N VAL A 139 1.63 3.57 7.19
CA VAL A 139 0.89 2.32 6.96
C VAL A 139 1.77 1.11 7.31
N ASN A 140 3.06 1.15 7.00
CA ASN A 140 3.97 0.05 7.34
C ASN A 140 4.04 -0.19 8.85
N VAL A 141 4.17 0.87 9.66
CA VAL A 141 4.15 0.75 11.13
C VAL A 141 2.78 0.29 11.61
N GLN A 142 1.71 0.96 11.16
CA GLN A 142 0.34 0.69 11.59
C GLN A 142 -0.08 -0.77 11.35
N GLU A 143 0.27 -1.35 10.20
CA GLU A 143 -0.15 -2.70 9.82
C GLU A 143 0.76 -3.81 10.39
N HIS A 144 2.03 -3.51 10.69
CA HIS A 144 3.03 -4.55 10.93
C HIS A 144 3.77 -4.47 12.26
N PHE A 145 3.76 -3.34 12.97
CA PHE A 145 4.50 -3.18 14.23
C PHE A 145 4.10 -4.24 15.25
N MET A 146 2.82 -4.29 15.63
CA MET A 146 2.32 -5.26 16.62
C MET A 146 2.58 -6.71 16.19
N GLN A 147 2.42 -7.01 14.90
CA GLN A 147 2.65 -8.35 14.39
C GLN A 147 4.13 -8.76 14.52
N MET A 148 5.06 -7.86 14.17
CA MET A 148 6.49 -8.14 14.30
C MET A 148 6.89 -8.20 15.78
N LEU A 149 6.30 -7.38 16.64
CA LEU A 149 6.55 -7.40 18.08
C LEU A 149 6.17 -8.74 18.72
N LEU A 150 4.94 -9.21 18.48
CA LEU A 150 4.49 -10.50 19.00
C LEU A 150 5.27 -11.67 18.39
N ARG A 151 5.72 -11.52 17.15
CA ARG A 151 6.59 -12.51 16.50
C ARG A 151 7.98 -12.52 17.12
N TYR A 152 8.50 -11.39 17.58
CA TYR A 152 9.78 -11.31 18.27
C TYR A 152 9.75 -12.12 19.57
N ILE A 153 8.72 -11.92 20.40
CA ILE A 153 8.49 -12.70 21.63
C ILE A 153 8.49 -14.20 21.32
N ASN A 154 7.74 -14.62 20.28
CA ASN A 154 7.69 -16.03 19.88
C ASN A 154 9.06 -16.61 19.48
N LEU A 155 9.94 -15.78 18.89
CA LEU A 155 11.24 -16.21 18.41
C LEU A 155 12.25 -16.26 19.56
N ARG A 156 12.24 -15.26 20.45
CA ARG A 156 13.12 -15.24 21.64
C ARG A 156 12.84 -16.40 22.59
N LEU A 157 11.58 -16.78 22.75
CA LEU A 157 11.18 -17.89 23.62
C LEU A 157 11.08 -19.25 22.90
N ASP A 158 11.70 -19.36 21.71
CA ASP A 158 11.67 -20.54 20.83
C ASP A 158 10.32 -21.29 20.82
N MET A 159 9.23 -20.56 20.59
CA MET A 159 7.88 -21.13 20.68
C MET A 159 7.71 -22.36 19.78
N LYS A 160 8.40 -22.40 18.63
CA LYS A 160 8.31 -23.52 17.70
C LYS A 160 9.08 -24.75 18.21
N GLY A 161 10.32 -24.60 18.69
CA GLY A 161 11.07 -25.72 19.25
C GLY A 161 10.38 -26.28 20.48
N GLN A 162 9.93 -25.42 21.40
CA GLN A 162 9.15 -25.80 22.57
C GLN A 162 7.85 -26.54 22.19
N LYS A 163 7.14 -26.08 21.15
CA LYS A 163 5.95 -26.77 20.63
C LYS A 163 6.25 -28.17 20.09
N GLN A 164 7.45 -28.41 19.55
CA GLN A 164 7.85 -29.71 19.00
C GLN A 164 8.35 -30.66 20.07
N GLN A 165 9.09 -30.16 21.05
CA GLN A 165 9.68 -30.95 22.14
C GLN A 165 8.66 -31.35 23.21
N LEU A 166 7.73 -30.44 23.55
CA LEU A 166 6.78 -30.68 24.64
C LEU A 166 5.66 -31.64 24.23
N PRO A 167 5.31 -32.66 25.04
CA PRO A 167 4.27 -33.63 24.71
C PRO A 167 2.91 -32.96 24.45
N PRO A 168 2.18 -33.34 23.38
CA PRO A 168 0.82 -32.84 23.14
C PRO A 168 -0.08 -33.04 24.35
N LYS A 169 -0.90 -32.03 24.68
CA LYS A 169 -1.88 -32.03 25.80
C LYS A 169 -1.30 -32.13 27.23
N SER A 170 0.02 -32.16 27.43
CA SER A 170 0.64 -32.13 28.77
C SER A 170 0.41 -30.81 29.51
N ASN A 171 0.42 -30.85 30.84
CA ASN A 171 0.28 -29.65 31.69
C ASN A 171 1.44 -28.67 31.45
N VAL A 172 2.68 -29.15 31.43
CA VAL A 172 3.87 -28.34 31.10
C VAL A 172 3.70 -27.57 29.79
N ARG A 173 3.15 -28.21 28.76
CA ARG A 173 2.85 -27.54 27.48
C ARG A 173 1.77 -26.47 27.62
N LYS A 174 0.70 -26.75 28.37
CA LYS A 174 -0.36 -25.77 28.63
C LYS A 174 0.18 -24.56 29.38
N ASP A 175 1.01 -24.79 30.39
CA ASP A 175 1.62 -23.77 31.25
C ASP A 175 2.57 -22.88 30.44
N PHE A 176 3.45 -23.47 29.62
CA PHE A 176 4.30 -22.71 28.68
C PHE A 176 3.46 -21.80 27.77
N PHE A 177 2.39 -22.32 27.15
CA PHE A 177 1.55 -21.51 26.28
C PHE A 177 0.71 -20.48 27.05
N ALA A 178 0.36 -20.73 28.31
CA ALA A 178 -0.28 -19.76 29.18
C ALA A 178 0.67 -18.60 29.51
N ARG A 179 1.91 -18.92 29.90
CA ARG A 179 2.98 -17.95 30.14
C ARG A 179 3.31 -17.12 28.91
N LEU A 180 3.43 -17.76 27.73
CA LEU A 180 3.62 -17.06 26.47
C LEU A 180 2.45 -16.14 26.10
N ARG A 181 1.20 -16.54 26.41
CA ARG A 181 0.03 -15.67 26.22
C ARG A 181 0.09 -14.47 27.17
N TYR A 182 0.48 -14.71 28.42
CA TYR A 182 0.65 -13.67 29.43
C TYR A 182 1.70 -12.62 29.02
N LEU A 183 2.90 -13.05 28.62
CA LEU A 183 3.95 -12.13 28.16
C LEU A 183 3.51 -11.31 26.95
N LYS A 184 2.74 -11.90 26.03
CA LYS A 184 2.14 -11.14 24.92
C LYS A 184 1.04 -10.19 25.37
N SER A 185 0.26 -10.55 26.39
CA SER A 185 -0.81 -9.69 26.89
C SER A 185 -0.29 -8.42 27.55
N ILE A 186 0.91 -8.46 28.15
CA ILE A 186 1.61 -7.27 28.65
C ILE A 186 1.69 -6.19 27.55
N PHE A 187 2.02 -6.57 26.30
CA PHE A 187 2.13 -5.63 25.19
C PHE A 187 0.84 -5.45 24.36
N LEU A 188 -0.23 -6.22 24.64
CA LEU A 188 -1.51 -6.10 23.92
C LEU A 188 -2.54 -5.30 24.70
N PHE A 189 -2.51 -5.42 26.02
CA PHE A 189 -3.52 -4.89 26.93
C PHE A 189 -2.89 -4.04 28.05
N ASP A 190 -1.59 -3.75 27.96
CA ASP A 190 -0.80 -3.00 28.95
C ASP A 190 -1.02 -3.49 30.38
N ILE A 191 -1.14 -4.83 30.53
CA ILE A 191 -1.24 -5.47 31.83
C ILE A 191 0.13 -5.36 32.49
N VAL A 192 0.22 -4.55 33.53
CA VAL A 192 1.39 -4.52 34.42
C VAL A 192 1.39 -5.82 35.24
N PRO A 193 2.47 -6.62 35.22
CA PRO A 193 2.58 -7.77 36.10
C PRO A 193 2.44 -7.36 37.57
N GLU A 194 1.59 -8.06 38.33
CA GLU A 194 1.45 -7.86 39.78
C GLU A 194 2.73 -8.25 40.54
N SER A 195 3.54 -9.16 39.98
CA SER A 195 4.90 -9.47 40.43
C SER A 195 5.78 -9.89 39.25
N LEU A 196 7.04 -9.45 39.26
CA LEU A 196 8.10 -9.84 38.34
C LEU A 196 8.98 -10.97 38.91
N ASP A 197 8.69 -11.44 40.12
CA ASP A 197 9.59 -12.30 40.91
C ASP A 197 9.66 -13.74 40.37
N ASP A 198 8.69 -14.14 39.53
CA ASP A 198 8.60 -15.47 38.91
C ASP A 198 9.09 -15.49 37.43
N LEU A 199 9.83 -14.49 36.96
CA LEU A 199 10.37 -14.46 35.58
C LEU A 199 11.64 -15.30 35.45
N THR A 200 11.77 -16.07 34.36
CA THR A 200 13.07 -16.64 34.01
C THR A 200 14.03 -15.53 33.58
N ALA A 201 15.34 -15.78 33.63
CA ALA A 201 16.34 -14.82 33.17
C ALA A 201 16.08 -14.35 31.72
N GLU A 202 15.68 -15.26 30.84
CA GLU A 202 15.35 -14.96 29.44
C GLU A 202 14.07 -14.12 29.30
N GLU A 203 13.08 -14.36 30.15
CA GLU A 203 11.85 -13.56 30.18
C GLU A 203 12.13 -12.13 30.69
N SER A 204 12.95 -12.00 31.73
CA SER A 204 13.37 -10.69 32.27
C SER A 204 14.15 -9.90 31.23
N GLU A 205 15.18 -10.50 30.61
CA GLU A 205 15.98 -9.88 29.56
C GLU A 205 15.11 -9.45 28.36
N LEU A 206 14.14 -10.28 27.97
CA LEU A 206 13.20 -9.94 26.89
C LEU A 206 12.36 -8.71 27.24
N LEU A 207 11.79 -8.64 28.45
CA LEU A 207 10.94 -7.53 28.88
C LEU A 207 11.75 -6.24 29.01
N GLU A 208 12.92 -6.28 29.64
CA GLU A 208 13.83 -5.14 29.76
C GLU A 208 14.23 -4.59 28.40
N GLU A 209 14.60 -5.47 27.46
CA GLU A 209 14.97 -5.06 26.11
C GLU A 209 13.80 -4.35 25.41
N MET A 210 12.57 -4.89 25.52
CA MET A 210 11.38 -4.32 24.90
C MET A 210 10.99 -2.97 25.52
N TRP A 211 11.00 -2.86 26.85
CA TRP A 211 10.72 -1.60 27.54
C TRP A 211 11.76 -0.52 27.26
N SER A 212 12.99 -0.89 26.91
CA SER A 212 14.05 0.08 26.56
C SER A 212 13.80 0.89 25.27
N PHE A 213 12.81 0.52 24.44
CA PHE A 213 12.59 1.20 23.16
C PHE A 213 11.16 1.46 22.76
N ILE A 214 10.19 0.81 23.41
CA ILE A 214 8.78 1.03 23.11
C ILE A 214 8.31 2.24 23.92
N PRO A 215 7.76 3.29 23.28
CA PRO A 215 7.17 4.40 24.01
C PRO A 215 5.82 3.95 24.58
N LEU A 216 5.83 3.38 25.78
CA LEU A 216 4.64 2.96 26.50
C LEU A 216 3.90 4.16 27.11
N SER A 217 2.58 4.03 27.27
CA SER A 217 1.72 5.04 27.89
C SER A 217 0.81 4.38 28.92
N ASP A 218 0.66 4.97 30.09
CA ASP A 218 -0.07 4.35 31.22
C ASP A 218 -1.59 4.22 30.98
N ASN A 219 -2.15 4.95 30.01
CA ASN A 219 -3.59 5.15 29.88
C ASN A 219 -4.25 4.43 28.70
N GLN A 220 -3.50 3.83 27.76
CA GLN A 220 -4.05 3.30 26.51
C GLN A 220 -3.26 2.10 25.98
N PRO A 221 -3.94 0.97 25.63
CA PRO A 221 -3.30 -0.21 25.07
C PRO A 221 -2.33 0.11 23.94
N LEU A 222 -1.12 -0.45 23.96
CA LEU A 222 -0.10 -0.23 22.93
C LEU A 222 -0.62 -0.38 21.50
N ALA A 223 -1.45 -1.39 21.23
CA ALA A 223 -2.05 -1.61 19.91
C ALA A 223 -2.94 -0.43 19.44
N TYR A 224 -3.66 0.20 20.36
CA TYR A 224 -4.45 1.39 20.08
C TYR A 224 -3.55 2.59 19.83
N SER A 225 -2.54 2.81 20.69
CA SER A 225 -1.57 3.90 20.55
C SER A 225 -0.85 3.88 19.19
N VAL A 226 -0.40 2.70 18.75
CA VAL A 226 0.19 2.47 17.43
C VAL A 226 -0.78 2.79 16.30
N ALA A 227 -2.07 2.49 16.45
CA ALA A 227 -3.08 2.78 15.43
C ALA A 227 -3.43 4.28 15.34
N VAL A 228 -3.38 4.99 16.47
CA VAL A 228 -3.71 6.41 16.55
C VAL A 228 -2.58 7.28 16.01
N ASP A 229 -1.34 7.00 16.44
CA ASP A 229 -0.13 7.71 16.03
C ASP A 229 1.02 6.73 15.66
N PRO A 230 0.96 6.10 14.48
CA PRO A 230 1.96 5.11 14.09
C PRO A 230 3.38 5.67 14.00
N LEU A 231 3.57 6.95 13.67
CA LEU A 231 4.91 7.49 13.42
C LEU A 231 5.71 7.73 14.71
N ALA A 232 5.03 7.93 15.85
CA ALA A 232 5.69 7.93 17.16
C ALA A 232 6.40 6.60 17.46
N PHE A 233 5.91 5.49 16.90
CA PHE A 233 6.50 4.16 17.06
C PHE A 233 7.49 3.79 15.95
N PHE A 234 7.75 4.67 14.97
CA PHE A 234 8.68 4.38 13.88
C PHE A 234 10.12 4.10 14.36
N PRO A 235 10.71 4.88 15.29
CA PRO A 235 12.02 4.57 15.87
C PRO A 235 12.06 3.21 16.56
N ALA A 236 11.02 2.91 17.36
CA ALA A 236 10.85 1.62 18.02
C ALA A 236 10.78 0.47 16.99
N TYR A 237 10.08 0.67 15.88
CA TYR A 237 9.97 -0.31 14.81
C TYR A 237 11.30 -0.57 14.09
N CYS A 238 12.11 0.47 13.90
CA CYS A 238 13.46 0.35 13.36
C CYS A 238 14.38 -0.42 14.32
N LYS A 239 14.34 -0.10 15.62
CA LYS A 239 15.10 -0.82 16.66
C LYS A 239 14.69 -2.30 16.72
N LEU A 240 13.39 -2.59 16.68
CA LEU A 240 12.90 -3.97 16.59
C LEU A 240 13.47 -4.72 15.38
N SER A 241 13.53 -4.09 14.20
CA SER A 241 14.15 -4.71 13.02
C SER A 241 15.66 -4.95 13.19
N GLY A 242 16.36 -4.09 13.92
CA GLY A 242 17.76 -4.29 14.30
C GLY A 242 17.95 -5.46 15.26
N LEU A 243 17.03 -5.65 16.22
CA LEU A 243 17.05 -6.79 17.14
C LEU A 243 16.87 -8.12 16.41
N TYR A 244 15.99 -8.17 15.41
CA TYR A 244 15.87 -9.34 14.55
C TYR A 244 17.20 -9.72 13.89
N GLU A 245 17.97 -8.73 13.43
CA GLU A 245 19.27 -8.96 12.81
C GLU A 245 20.31 -9.41 13.85
N ARG A 246 20.36 -8.76 15.02
CA ARG A 246 21.25 -9.13 16.13
C ARG A 246 21.07 -10.58 16.59
N HIS A 247 19.84 -11.04 16.71
CA HIS A 247 19.53 -12.42 17.14
C HIS A 247 19.53 -13.44 15.99
N GLY A 248 19.94 -13.06 14.77
CA GLY A 248 19.97 -13.98 13.62
C GLY A 248 18.59 -14.43 13.12
N PHE A 249 17.53 -13.69 13.48
CA PHE A 249 16.17 -13.99 13.05
C PHE A 249 15.91 -13.53 11.61
N ARG A 250 14.86 -14.09 11.00
CA ARG A 250 14.43 -13.69 9.65
C ARG A 250 13.98 -12.22 9.61
N GLN A 251 14.82 -11.38 9.00
CA GLN A 251 14.62 -9.94 8.84
C GLN A 251 13.33 -9.54 8.10
N PHE A 252 12.80 -8.38 8.48
CA PHE A 252 11.69 -7.69 7.83
C PHE A 252 12.10 -6.26 7.43
N SER A 253 11.25 -5.54 6.68
CA SER A 253 11.57 -4.20 6.15
C SER A 253 10.90 -3.14 7.01
N ALA A 254 11.54 -2.68 8.09
CA ALA A 254 11.00 -1.58 8.90
C ALA A 254 10.93 -0.25 8.12
N ILE A 255 11.94 0.01 7.30
CA ILE A 255 12.01 1.17 6.42
C ILE A 255 11.57 0.75 5.01
N PRO A 256 10.42 1.22 4.50
CA PRO A 256 9.96 0.91 3.15
C PRO A 256 10.89 1.54 2.11
N LEU A 257 11.43 0.70 1.23
CA LEU A 257 12.20 1.14 0.07
C LEU A 257 11.36 1.02 -1.18
N HIS A 258 11.55 1.94 -2.11
CA HIS A 258 11.08 1.78 -3.47
C HIS A 258 11.90 0.69 -4.16
N ARG A 259 11.24 -0.30 -4.77
CA ARG A 259 11.89 -1.52 -5.29
C ARG A 259 11.75 -1.73 -6.78
N SER A 260 10.76 -1.10 -7.40
CA SER A 260 10.46 -1.35 -8.80
C SER A 260 11.27 -0.39 -9.65
N LEU A 261 12.12 -0.92 -10.52
CA LEU A 261 12.78 -0.13 -11.57
C LEU A 261 11.85 0.09 -12.78
N ILE A 262 10.67 -0.54 -12.77
CA ILE A 262 9.65 -0.33 -13.80
C ILE A 262 8.90 0.95 -13.45
N GLN A 263 8.82 1.87 -14.41
CA GLN A 263 8.12 3.14 -14.30
C GLN A 263 6.81 3.03 -13.51
N SER A 264 6.69 3.84 -12.47
CA SER A 264 5.50 3.97 -11.65
C SER A 264 4.57 5.04 -12.22
N HIS A 265 3.30 5.00 -11.82
CA HIS A 265 2.38 6.07 -12.17
C HIS A 265 2.78 7.34 -11.42
N VAL A 266 3.03 8.41 -12.16
CA VAL A 266 3.34 9.74 -11.65
C VAL A 266 2.11 10.64 -11.81
N GLN A 267 1.83 11.43 -10.78
CA GLN A 267 0.71 12.35 -10.76
C GLN A 267 1.03 13.63 -11.55
N ILE A 268 0.09 14.04 -12.40
CA ILE A 268 0.16 15.25 -13.21
C ILE A 268 -1.13 16.03 -12.97
N ASP A 269 -1.01 17.16 -12.27
CA ASP A 269 -2.07 18.14 -12.12
C ASP A 269 -1.90 19.27 -13.15
N THR A 270 -2.75 20.29 -13.07
CA THR A 270 -2.69 21.42 -14.02
C THR A 270 -1.42 22.24 -13.86
N ILE A 271 -0.85 22.32 -12.65
CA ILE A 271 0.41 23.03 -12.39
C ILE A 271 1.56 22.30 -13.07
N VAL A 272 1.66 20.99 -12.85
CA VAL A 272 2.65 20.15 -13.52
C VAL A 272 2.50 20.22 -15.04
N LEU A 273 1.27 20.17 -15.55
CA LEU A 273 0.99 20.25 -16.97
C LEU A 273 1.57 21.51 -17.61
N TYR A 274 1.27 22.70 -17.07
CA TYR A 274 1.73 23.93 -17.70
C TYR A 274 3.23 24.18 -17.50
N GLN A 275 3.80 23.76 -16.37
CA GLN A 275 5.23 23.96 -16.07
C GLN A 275 6.14 23.02 -16.87
N HIS A 276 5.82 21.72 -16.89
CA HIS A 276 6.73 20.68 -17.37
C HIS A 276 6.41 20.17 -18.78
N ILE A 277 5.14 20.28 -19.20
CA ILE A 277 4.71 19.73 -20.50
C ILE A 277 4.53 20.85 -21.51
N LEU A 278 3.69 21.84 -21.19
CA LEU A 278 3.48 23.01 -22.05
C LEU A 278 4.69 23.96 -22.00
N CYS A 279 5.38 24.03 -20.86
CA CYS A 279 6.49 24.95 -20.59
C CYS A 279 6.09 26.42 -20.78
N ILE A 280 4.92 26.80 -20.27
CA ILE A 280 4.43 28.18 -20.24
C ILE A 280 4.49 28.73 -18.82
N THR A 281 4.49 30.05 -18.72
CA THR A 281 4.46 30.75 -17.43
C THR A 281 3.11 30.58 -16.73
N ARG A 282 3.11 30.75 -15.41
CA ARG A 282 1.87 30.76 -14.62
C ARG A 282 0.89 31.83 -15.11
N ARG A 283 1.39 33.02 -15.47
CA ARG A 283 0.57 34.14 -15.98
C ARG A 283 -0.14 33.73 -17.27
N GLU A 284 0.58 33.14 -18.23
CA GLU A 284 -0.03 32.64 -19.47
C GLU A 284 -1.06 31.54 -19.19
N ALA A 285 -0.76 30.61 -18.28
CA ALA A 285 -1.69 29.54 -17.92
C ALA A 285 -2.99 30.08 -17.28
N GLU A 286 -2.91 31.13 -16.45
CA GLU A 286 -4.05 31.75 -15.79
C GLU A 286 -4.96 32.53 -16.76
N THR A 287 -4.46 32.95 -17.92
CA THR A 287 -5.29 33.57 -18.98
C THR A 287 -6.14 32.58 -19.77
N VAL A 288 -5.87 31.28 -19.63
CA VAL A 288 -6.53 30.22 -20.40
C VAL A 288 -7.39 29.39 -19.46
N GLU A 289 -8.64 29.13 -19.83
CA GLU A 289 -9.48 28.22 -19.06
C GLU A 289 -8.80 26.86 -18.91
N LYS A 290 -8.87 26.30 -17.70
CA LYS A 290 -8.23 25.03 -17.35
C LYS A 290 -8.49 23.92 -18.38
N VAL A 291 -9.73 23.76 -18.84
CA VAL A 291 -10.08 22.73 -19.84
C VAL A 291 -9.30 22.91 -21.14
N ASN A 292 -9.08 24.16 -21.56
CA ASN A 292 -8.35 24.49 -22.79
C ASN A 292 -6.85 24.20 -22.66
N LEU A 293 -6.25 24.33 -21.47
CA LEU A 293 -4.88 23.84 -21.23
C LEU A 293 -4.78 22.33 -21.44
N TRP A 294 -5.73 21.57 -20.89
CA TRP A 294 -5.75 20.11 -21.02
C TRP A 294 -6.05 19.66 -22.45
N LEU A 295 -6.90 20.37 -23.20
CA LEU A 295 -7.18 20.08 -24.61
C LEU A 295 -5.97 20.23 -25.53
N ARG A 296 -4.95 21.00 -25.15
CA ARG A 296 -3.68 21.11 -25.92
C ARG A 296 -2.85 19.83 -25.87
N VAL A 297 -3.04 19.00 -24.85
CA VAL A 297 -2.18 17.83 -24.57
C VAL A 297 -2.96 16.52 -24.60
N CYS A 298 -4.21 16.52 -24.16
CA CYS A 298 -5.03 15.33 -23.96
C CYS A 298 -6.25 15.29 -24.89
N ASN A 299 -6.59 14.08 -25.34
CA ASN A 299 -7.84 13.80 -26.01
C ASN A 299 -8.97 13.59 -24.98
N LEU A 300 -9.55 14.70 -24.53
CA LEU A 300 -10.64 14.72 -23.53
C LEU A 300 -11.95 14.10 -24.05
N ARG A 301 -12.07 13.78 -25.35
CA ARG A 301 -13.26 13.12 -25.91
C ARG A 301 -13.35 11.63 -25.56
N THR A 302 -12.22 11.04 -25.13
CA THR A 302 -12.18 9.61 -24.80
C THR A 302 -13.01 9.26 -23.58
N LYS A 303 -13.53 8.03 -23.54
CA LYS A 303 -14.44 7.53 -22.50
C LYS A 303 -13.91 7.72 -21.07
N ALA A 304 -12.59 7.77 -20.88
CA ALA A 304 -11.98 7.94 -19.56
C ALA A 304 -12.20 9.33 -18.94
N PHE A 305 -12.27 10.39 -19.75
CA PHE A 305 -12.50 11.77 -19.29
C PHE A 305 -13.97 12.15 -19.20
N ARG A 306 -14.87 11.34 -19.79
CA ARG A 306 -16.32 11.59 -19.74
C ARG A 306 -16.83 11.53 -18.31
N SER A 307 -17.79 12.41 -18.03
CA SER A 307 -18.46 12.48 -16.74
C SER A 307 -19.11 11.15 -16.38
N ARG A 308 -19.08 10.81 -15.10
CA ARG A 308 -19.64 9.54 -14.60
C ARG A 308 -20.30 9.78 -13.25
N ARG A 309 -21.59 9.45 -13.13
CA ARG A 309 -22.35 9.60 -11.87
C ARG A 309 -22.21 11.01 -11.27
N GLY A 310 -22.35 12.04 -12.09
CA GLY A 310 -22.18 13.45 -11.69
C GLY A 310 -20.74 13.91 -11.46
N MET A 311 -19.73 13.02 -11.53
CA MET A 311 -18.31 13.40 -11.41
C MET A 311 -17.74 13.84 -12.75
N GLN A 312 -16.85 14.83 -12.73
CA GLN A 312 -16.24 15.45 -13.92
C GLN A 312 -14.72 15.48 -13.80
N PHE A 313 -14.04 15.65 -14.93
CA PHE A 313 -12.58 15.75 -14.94
C PHE A 313 -12.12 17.09 -14.40
N GLU A 314 -11.29 17.07 -13.36
CA GLU A 314 -10.83 18.27 -12.66
C GLU A 314 -9.33 18.50 -12.84
N GLY A 315 -8.77 18.12 -13.99
CA GLY A 315 -7.38 18.41 -14.34
C GLY A 315 -6.36 17.65 -13.49
N LEU A 316 -6.61 16.36 -13.26
CA LEU A 316 -5.70 15.47 -12.53
C LEU A 316 -5.65 14.08 -13.19
N ILE A 317 -4.44 13.66 -13.58
CA ILE A 317 -4.19 12.31 -14.09
C ILE A 317 -3.00 11.68 -13.37
N MET A 318 -2.86 10.36 -13.48
CA MET A 318 -1.62 9.65 -13.16
C MET A 318 -1.22 8.77 -14.33
N THR A 319 0.07 8.71 -14.67
CA THR A 319 0.55 7.88 -15.80
C THR A 319 1.95 7.33 -15.60
N ASP A 320 2.17 6.12 -16.13
CA ASP A 320 3.49 5.47 -16.26
C ASP A 320 4.02 5.50 -17.70
N GLY A 321 3.45 6.37 -18.57
CA GLY A 321 3.79 6.44 -19.99
C GLY A 321 3.15 5.35 -20.85
N THR A 322 2.44 4.38 -20.26
CA THR A 322 1.72 3.31 -20.99
C THR A 322 0.22 3.32 -20.72
N SER A 323 -0.15 3.52 -19.46
CA SER A 323 -1.53 3.63 -19.01
C SER A 323 -1.77 4.96 -18.28
N VAL A 324 -3.02 5.38 -18.27
CA VAL A 324 -3.44 6.66 -17.69
C VAL A 324 -4.65 6.42 -16.79
N SER A 325 -4.52 6.87 -15.55
CA SER A 325 -5.60 6.98 -14.58
C SER A 325 -6.12 8.41 -14.58
N VAL A 326 -7.36 8.60 -15.01
CA VAL A 326 -8.05 9.90 -15.02
C VAL A 326 -8.88 10.02 -13.75
N TYR A 327 -8.63 11.05 -12.97
CA TYR A 327 -9.36 11.34 -11.75
C TYR A 327 -10.59 12.20 -12.04
N LEU A 328 -11.75 11.75 -11.59
CA LEU A 328 -13.01 12.47 -11.67
C LEU A 328 -13.51 12.82 -10.27
N LYS A 329 -14.00 14.05 -10.11
CA LYS A 329 -14.49 14.58 -8.84
C LYS A 329 -15.90 15.16 -9.02
N HIS A 330 -16.74 14.97 -8.02
CA HIS A 330 -18.08 15.54 -8.01
C HIS A 330 -17.99 17.06 -7.71
N PRO A 331 -18.73 17.94 -8.42
CA PRO A 331 -18.66 19.39 -8.18
C PRO A 331 -18.96 19.80 -6.74
N GLY A 332 -19.87 19.08 -6.08
CA GLY A 332 -20.18 19.29 -4.66
C GLY A 332 -19.21 18.65 -3.67
N ALA A 333 -18.15 17.96 -4.11
CA ALA A 333 -17.28 17.18 -3.21
C ALA A 333 -16.66 18.03 -2.10
N ASP A 334 -16.28 19.27 -2.40
CA ASP A 334 -15.68 20.19 -1.42
C ASP A 334 -16.68 20.61 -0.34
N LYS A 335 -17.97 20.70 -0.67
CA LYS A 335 -19.06 21.03 0.27
C LYS A 335 -19.29 19.93 1.30
N TYR A 336 -18.99 18.68 0.96
CA TYR A 336 -19.18 17.54 1.86
C TYR A 336 -17.97 17.25 2.74
N GLY A 337 -16.97 18.13 2.73
CA GLY A 337 -15.73 18.06 3.50
C GLY A 337 -14.79 16.93 3.07
N LYS A 338 -13.48 17.11 3.32
CA LYS A 338 -12.58 15.95 3.53
C LYS A 338 -13.21 15.14 4.66
N ARG A 339 -13.31 13.81 4.56
CA ARG A 339 -13.86 12.93 5.63
C ARG A 339 -13.23 13.32 6.98
N GLY A 340 -13.91 14.15 7.77
CA GLY A 340 -13.29 14.98 8.80
C GLY A 340 -13.62 14.58 10.23
N ALA A 341 -14.54 13.64 10.43
CA ALA A 341 -14.74 12.99 11.72
C ALA A 341 -14.21 11.56 11.62
N ARG A 342 -13.22 11.21 12.46
CA ARG A 342 -12.96 9.81 12.80
C ARG A 342 -14.30 9.24 13.29
N LYS A 343 -14.76 8.16 12.67
CA LYS A 343 -15.95 7.46 13.18
C LYS A 343 -15.65 7.02 14.59
N SER A 344 -16.62 7.18 15.50
CA SER A 344 -16.49 6.64 16.85
C SER A 344 -16.29 5.12 16.77
N ALA A 345 -15.68 4.53 17.80
CA ALA A 345 -15.52 3.07 17.89
C ALA A 345 -16.86 2.35 17.69
N LYS A 346 -17.92 2.85 18.33
CA LYS A 346 -19.29 2.36 18.18
C LYS A 346 -19.80 2.41 16.74
N SER A 347 -19.61 3.54 16.04
CA SER A 347 -20.02 3.64 14.64
C SER A 347 -19.26 2.67 13.73
N LEU A 348 -17.98 2.40 14.02
CA LEU A 348 -17.19 1.43 13.27
C LEU A 348 -17.69 -0.01 13.54
N GLU A 349 -17.97 -0.32 14.80
CA GLU A 349 -18.52 -1.61 15.23
C GLU A 349 -19.88 -1.88 14.58
N ASP A 350 -20.78 -0.91 14.60
CA ASP A 350 -22.09 -0.99 13.95
C ASP A 350 -21.95 -1.24 12.43
N GLU A 351 -20.99 -0.59 11.78
CA GLU A 351 -20.70 -0.81 10.35
C GLU A 351 -20.11 -2.18 10.04
N VAL A 352 -19.37 -2.78 10.97
CA VAL A 352 -18.87 -4.15 10.84
C VAL A 352 -20.02 -5.13 11.04
N LYS A 353 -20.78 -4.98 12.13
CA LYS A 353 -21.94 -5.83 12.44
C LYS A 353 -22.99 -5.82 11.33
N ALA A 354 -23.23 -4.66 10.70
CA ALA A 354 -24.14 -4.53 9.57
C ALA A 354 -23.73 -5.34 8.33
N GLN A 355 -22.49 -5.86 8.26
CA GLN A 355 -22.03 -6.69 7.16
C GLN A 355 -22.42 -8.15 7.34
N TYR A 356 -22.70 -8.59 8.56
CA TYR A 356 -23.01 -9.97 8.87
C TYR A 356 -24.49 -10.30 8.58
N MET A 357 -24.73 -11.52 8.13
CA MET A 357 -26.04 -12.03 7.74
C MET A 357 -27.05 -11.95 8.87
N GLU A 358 -26.62 -12.17 10.13
CA GLU A 358 -27.49 -12.12 11.31
C GLU A 358 -28.31 -10.82 11.40
N LYS A 359 -27.72 -9.69 11.02
CA LYS A 359 -28.39 -8.37 11.01
C LYS A 359 -29.19 -8.09 9.75
N ASN A 360 -29.12 -8.96 8.76
CA ASN A 360 -29.73 -8.81 7.44
C ASN A 360 -30.61 -10.01 7.03
N LEU A 361 -31.02 -10.85 7.99
CA LEU A 361 -31.88 -12.02 7.75
C LEU A 361 -33.16 -11.70 6.94
N PRO A 362 -33.89 -10.60 7.19
CA PRO A 362 -35.06 -10.26 6.36
C PRO A 362 -34.71 -10.05 4.89
N ALA A 363 -33.56 -9.43 4.59
CA ALA A 363 -33.11 -9.22 3.22
C ALA A 363 -32.71 -10.54 2.54
N CYS A 364 -32.11 -11.48 3.30
CA CYS A 364 -31.82 -12.82 2.77
C CYS A 364 -33.10 -13.62 2.51
N ARG A 365 -34.10 -13.57 3.41
CA ARG A 365 -35.38 -14.29 3.25
C ARG A 365 -36.23 -13.76 2.09
N ALA A 366 -36.13 -12.45 1.81
CA ALA A 366 -36.85 -11.81 0.71
C ALA A 366 -36.15 -11.97 -0.66
N ALA A 367 -34.94 -12.54 -0.71
CA ALA A 367 -34.22 -12.72 -1.95
C ALA A 367 -34.82 -13.86 -2.79
N GLU A 368 -34.91 -13.67 -4.11
CA GLU A 368 -35.35 -14.72 -5.05
C GLU A 368 -34.45 -15.97 -4.98
N ASN A 369 -33.14 -15.74 -4.84
CA ASN A 369 -32.16 -16.79 -4.61
C ASN A 369 -31.07 -16.34 -3.64
N VAL A 370 -30.58 -17.27 -2.81
CA VAL A 370 -29.48 -17.06 -1.87
C VAL A 370 -28.34 -17.99 -2.24
N ILE A 371 -27.19 -17.40 -2.55
CA ILE A 371 -25.98 -18.11 -2.94
C ILE A 371 -25.00 -18.08 -1.76
N VAL A 372 -24.67 -19.26 -1.24
CA VAL A 372 -23.64 -19.40 -0.22
C VAL A 372 -22.30 -19.55 -0.90
N ILE A 373 -21.30 -18.77 -0.45
CA ILE A 373 -19.95 -18.75 -1.00
C ILE A 373 -18.93 -19.10 0.06
N ASP A 374 -18.15 -20.14 -0.19
CA ASP A 374 -16.94 -20.48 0.55
C ASP A 374 -15.71 -19.91 -0.18
N PRO A 375 -14.98 -18.95 0.41
CA PRO A 375 -13.76 -18.40 -0.17
C PRO A 375 -12.55 -19.29 0.15
N ASN A 376 -11.95 -19.91 -0.86
CA ASN A 376 -10.79 -20.79 -0.67
C ASN A 376 -9.59 -20.34 -1.53
N LYS A 377 -8.51 -21.13 -1.57
CA LYS A 377 -7.28 -20.82 -2.32
C LYS A 377 -7.31 -21.41 -3.74
N HIS A 378 -7.68 -22.69 -3.87
CA HIS A 378 -7.76 -23.35 -5.17
C HIS A 378 -9.03 -22.92 -5.90
N ASP A 379 -10.17 -23.19 -5.28
CA ASP A 379 -11.46 -22.68 -5.69
C ASP A 379 -11.62 -21.33 -5.01
N ILE A 380 -11.24 -20.26 -5.72
CA ILE A 380 -11.23 -18.92 -5.14
C ILE A 380 -12.63 -18.53 -4.64
N LEU A 381 -13.65 -18.99 -5.36
CA LEU A 381 -15.04 -18.97 -4.92
C LEU A 381 -15.64 -20.34 -5.24
N TYR A 382 -16.14 -21.01 -4.22
CA TYR A 382 -17.07 -22.12 -4.37
C TYR A 382 -18.46 -21.62 -3.98
N CYS A 383 -19.41 -21.68 -4.91
CA CYS A 383 -20.75 -21.17 -4.74
C CYS A 383 -21.77 -22.32 -4.81
N GLN A 384 -22.80 -22.25 -3.98
CA GLN A 384 -23.94 -23.17 -4.02
C GLN A 384 -25.23 -22.39 -3.72
N ASP A 385 -26.31 -22.70 -4.44
CA ASP A 385 -27.64 -22.17 -4.13
C ASP A 385 -28.45 -23.12 -3.24
N ASN A 386 -29.69 -22.73 -2.91
CA ASN A 386 -30.61 -23.56 -2.12
C ASN A 386 -31.05 -24.86 -2.81
N SER A 387 -30.97 -24.95 -4.14
CA SER A 387 -31.33 -26.13 -4.94
C SER A 387 -30.18 -27.14 -5.08
N GLY A 388 -28.98 -26.77 -4.59
CA GLY A 388 -27.76 -27.56 -4.72
C GLY A 388 -26.98 -27.30 -6.00
N MET A 389 -27.39 -26.33 -6.83
CA MET A 389 -26.67 -25.90 -8.03
C MET A 389 -25.35 -25.23 -7.67
N THR A 390 -24.24 -25.81 -8.13
CA THR A 390 -22.89 -25.36 -7.76
C THR A 390 -22.21 -24.54 -8.86
N PHE A 391 -21.39 -23.57 -8.49
CA PHE A 391 -20.55 -22.79 -9.40
C PHE A 391 -19.16 -22.62 -8.78
N ARG A 392 -18.10 -22.75 -9.59
CA ARG A 392 -16.72 -22.62 -9.11
C ARG A 392 -15.97 -21.61 -9.94
N TYR A 393 -15.23 -20.73 -9.26
CA TYR A 393 -14.27 -19.83 -9.88
C TYR A 393 -12.88 -20.16 -9.34
N THR A 394 -12.03 -20.74 -10.19
CA THR A 394 -10.77 -21.36 -9.75
C THR A 394 -9.55 -20.47 -10.00
N THR A 395 -8.47 -20.73 -9.26
CA THR A 395 -7.16 -20.10 -9.49
C THR A 395 -6.64 -20.38 -10.90
N ASN A 396 -6.86 -21.58 -11.44
CA ASN A 396 -6.44 -21.94 -12.80
C ASN A 396 -7.21 -21.13 -13.85
N GLN A 397 -8.53 -21.08 -13.73
CA GLN A 397 -9.39 -20.28 -14.60
C GLN A 397 -8.94 -18.82 -14.60
N ARG A 398 -8.82 -18.21 -13.42
CA ARG A 398 -8.35 -16.82 -13.28
C ARG A 398 -6.97 -16.62 -13.91
N ALA A 399 -6.04 -17.56 -13.73
CA ALA A 399 -4.70 -17.46 -14.28
C ALA A 399 -4.68 -17.49 -15.82
N VAL A 400 -5.57 -18.29 -16.43
CA VAL A 400 -5.76 -18.35 -17.88
C VAL A 400 -6.42 -17.06 -18.39
N GLU A 401 -7.56 -16.68 -17.83
CA GLU A 401 -8.32 -15.49 -18.23
C GLU A 401 -7.50 -14.20 -18.08
N THR A 402 -6.71 -14.08 -17.01
CA THR A 402 -5.82 -12.92 -16.81
C THR A 402 -4.56 -12.96 -17.68
N GLY A 403 -4.21 -14.13 -18.22
CA GLY A 403 -2.96 -14.38 -18.94
C GLY A 403 -1.72 -14.30 -18.04
N SER A 404 -1.87 -14.37 -16.71
CA SER A 404 -0.79 -14.13 -15.75
C SER A 404 0.35 -15.15 -15.88
N ARG A 405 0.03 -16.43 -16.11
CA ARG A 405 1.04 -17.49 -16.34
C ARG A 405 1.86 -17.25 -17.60
N ARG A 406 1.21 -16.89 -18.71
CA ARG A 406 1.88 -16.59 -19.98
C ARG A 406 2.83 -15.41 -19.81
N GLN A 407 2.35 -14.31 -19.23
CA GLN A 407 3.15 -13.11 -18.98
C GLN A 407 4.32 -13.40 -18.03
N GLN A 408 4.09 -14.19 -16.98
CA GLN A 408 5.15 -14.59 -16.05
C GLN A 408 6.23 -15.43 -16.75
N ARG A 409 5.86 -16.39 -17.60
CA ARG A 409 6.82 -17.19 -18.38
C ARG A 409 7.65 -16.30 -19.31
N GLN A 410 7.01 -15.40 -20.06
CA GLN A 410 7.69 -14.45 -20.94
C GLN A 410 8.65 -13.54 -20.16
N TRP A 411 8.21 -13.03 -19.00
CA TRP A 411 9.04 -12.19 -18.14
C TRP A 411 10.26 -12.94 -17.61
N GLN A 412 10.09 -14.19 -17.15
CA GLN A 412 11.20 -15.01 -16.66
C GLN A 412 12.19 -15.34 -17.77
N GLN A 413 11.69 -15.66 -18.97
CA GLN A 413 12.54 -15.91 -20.14
C GLN A 413 13.36 -14.68 -20.50
N MET A 414 12.69 -13.53 -20.65
CA MET A 414 13.35 -12.24 -20.93
C MET A 414 14.39 -11.90 -19.85
N LYS A 415 14.08 -12.18 -18.58
CA LYS A 415 14.98 -11.92 -17.44
C LYS A 415 16.23 -12.81 -17.48
N LYS A 416 16.06 -14.09 -17.82
CA LYS A 416 17.14 -15.07 -17.97
C LYS A 416 18.04 -14.74 -19.16
N GLU A 417 17.44 -14.41 -20.31
CA GLU A 417 18.16 -14.00 -21.53
C GLU A 417 19.00 -12.74 -21.29
N ALA A 418 18.49 -11.79 -20.51
CA ALA A 418 19.22 -10.59 -20.13
C ALA A 418 20.23 -10.79 -18.98
N GLY A 419 20.30 -11.98 -18.38
CA GLY A 419 21.17 -12.29 -17.21
C GLY A 419 20.83 -11.51 -15.93
N VAL A 420 19.65 -10.86 -15.88
CA VAL A 420 19.25 -9.98 -14.77
C VAL A 420 18.90 -10.79 -13.51
N ASP A 421 18.48 -12.04 -13.67
CA ASP A 421 18.24 -12.96 -12.55
C ASP A 421 19.51 -13.27 -11.76
N LEU A 422 20.64 -13.49 -12.44
CA LEU A 422 21.95 -13.70 -11.83
C LEU A 422 22.49 -12.43 -11.16
N ILE A 423 22.27 -11.27 -11.78
CA ILE A 423 22.63 -9.98 -11.20
C ILE A 423 21.86 -9.76 -9.88
N GLU A 424 20.53 -9.92 -9.93
CA GLU A 424 19.69 -9.65 -8.76
C GLU A 424 19.88 -10.63 -7.61
N SER A 425 20.27 -11.89 -7.89
CA SER A 425 20.54 -12.88 -6.85
C SER A 425 21.77 -12.55 -6.00
N ARG A 426 22.71 -11.75 -6.53
CA ARG A 426 23.92 -11.30 -5.84
C ARG A 426 23.70 -10.06 -4.98
N ILE A 427 22.57 -9.37 -5.16
CA ILE A 427 22.29 -8.14 -4.41
C ILE A 427 21.97 -8.52 -2.95
N PRO A 428 22.69 -7.94 -1.97
CA PRO A 428 22.42 -8.19 -0.57
C PRO A 428 20.98 -7.83 -0.19
N SER A 429 20.52 -8.36 0.96
CA SER A 429 19.20 -8.00 1.47
C SER A 429 19.12 -6.48 1.69
N GLN A 430 18.12 -5.82 1.13
CA GLN A 430 17.86 -4.41 1.41
C GLN A 430 17.28 -4.18 2.82
N LYS A 431 17.03 -5.25 3.58
CA LYS A 431 16.41 -5.21 4.91
C LYS A 431 17.41 -5.03 6.06
N MET A 432 18.71 -5.08 5.78
CA MET A 432 19.76 -4.88 6.79
C MET A 432 19.53 -3.55 7.51
N MET A 433 19.70 -3.56 8.83
CA MET A 433 19.60 -2.40 9.71
C MET A 433 20.98 -1.98 10.23
N ASN A 434 22.05 -2.54 9.68
CA ASN A 434 23.42 -2.07 9.85
C ASN A 434 23.85 -1.16 8.67
N LEU A 435 24.51 -0.04 8.97
CA LEU A 435 24.97 0.93 7.96
C LEU A 435 25.97 0.32 6.96
N ILE A 436 26.94 -0.47 7.44
CA ILE A 436 27.98 -1.08 6.60
C ILE A 436 27.33 -2.05 5.60
N ASP A 437 26.43 -2.91 6.06
CA ASP A 437 25.74 -3.84 5.18
C ASP A 437 24.79 -3.15 4.21
N PHE A 438 24.15 -2.06 4.65
CA PHE A 438 23.35 -1.25 3.74
C PHE A 438 24.21 -0.50 2.70
N MET A 439 25.42 -0.05 3.05
CA MET A 439 26.39 0.49 2.09
C MET A 439 26.83 -0.56 1.08
N ARG A 440 27.11 -1.80 1.51
CA ARG A 440 27.39 -2.92 0.60
C ARG A 440 26.23 -3.15 -0.36
N TYR A 441 24.99 -3.14 0.15
CA TYR A 441 23.80 -3.22 -0.68
C TYR A 441 23.75 -2.11 -1.74
N LEU A 442 24.00 -0.86 -1.37
CA LEU A 442 24.00 0.29 -2.29
C LEU A 442 25.08 0.16 -3.37
N LEU A 443 26.29 -0.26 -3.01
CA LEU A 443 27.42 -0.42 -3.93
C LEU A 443 27.16 -1.55 -4.95
N VAL A 444 26.70 -2.72 -4.49
CA VAL A 444 26.36 -3.83 -5.38
C VAL A 444 25.18 -3.45 -6.28
N ARG A 445 24.18 -2.74 -5.73
CA ARG A 445 23.07 -2.21 -6.52
C ARG A 445 23.56 -1.21 -7.58
N ARG A 446 24.56 -0.39 -7.29
CA ARG A 446 25.11 0.56 -8.26
C ARG A 446 25.85 -0.15 -9.39
N ALA A 447 26.65 -1.16 -9.08
CA ALA A 447 27.54 -1.83 -10.05
C ALA A 447 26.80 -2.30 -11.32
N ASP A 448 25.61 -2.88 -11.16
CA ASP A 448 24.77 -3.35 -12.28
C ASP A 448 23.54 -2.46 -12.51
N TRP A 449 23.66 -1.16 -12.27
CA TRP A 449 22.55 -0.23 -12.45
C TRP A 449 22.10 -0.13 -13.91
N ASP A 450 23.02 0.12 -14.85
CA ASP A 450 22.67 0.42 -16.24
C ASP A 450 22.00 -0.76 -16.93
N ARG A 451 22.54 -1.97 -16.77
CA ARG A 451 21.95 -3.22 -17.31
C ARG A 451 20.53 -3.44 -16.79
N ARG A 452 20.30 -3.24 -15.49
CA ARG A 452 18.96 -3.41 -14.91
C ARG A 452 18.03 -2.28 -15.32
N LYS A 453 18.51 -1.04 -15.39
CA LYS A 453 17.74 0.11 -15.85
C LYS A 453 17.27 -0.10 -17.29
N GLU A 454 18.15 -0.54 -18.17
CA GLU A 454 17.82 -0.87 -19.56
C GLU A 454 16.72 -1.95 -19.62
N PHE A 455 16.92 -3.07 -18.92
CA PHE A 455 15.95 -4.16 -18.85
C PHE A 455 14.57 -3.66 -18.37
N TYR A 456 14.51 -2.98 -17.22
CA TYR A 456 13.24 -2.57 -16.62
C TYR A 456 12.58 -1.36 -17.31
N SER A 457 13.32 -0.61 -18.11
CA SER A 457 12.78 0.44 -18.99
C SER A 457 12.07 -0.12 -20.22
N HIS A 458 12.23 -1.42 -20.51
CA HIS A 458 11.60 -2.03 -21.67
C HIS A 458 10.05 -1.93 -21.60
N PRO A 459 9.38 -1.40 -22.63
CA PRO A 459 7.93 -1.15 -22.60
C PRO A 459 7.05 -2.39 -22.41
N ALA A 460 7.59 -3.61 -22.53
CA ALA A 460 6.84 -4.82 -22.22
C ALA A 460 6.38 -4.86 -20.76
N HIS A 461 7.18 -4.34 -19.82
CA HIS A 461 6.87 -4.40 -18.39
C HIS A 461 5.60 -3.63 -18.01
N THR A 462 5.48 -2.39 -18.46
CA THR A 462 4.29 -1.56 -18.24
C THR A 462 3.09 -2.07 -19.07
N ARG A 463 3.32 -2.60 -20.28
CA ARG A 463 2.27 -3.27 -21.08
C ARG A 463 1.69 -4.48 -20.35
N TRP A 464 2.51 -5.35 -19.76
CA TRP A 464 2.03 -6.48 -18.96
C TRP A 464 1.22 -6.00 -17.75
N LYS A 465 1.69 -4.96 -17.02
CA LYS A 465 0.91 -4.34 -15.94
C LYS A 465 -0.47 -3.86 -16.42
N TRP A 466 -0.52 -3.22 -17.59
CA TRP A 466 -1.76 -2.73 -18.20
C TRP A 466 -2.69 -3.87 -18.63
N HIS A 467 -2.17 -4.89 -19.30
CA HIS A 467 -2.93 -6.07 -19.72
C HIS A 467 -3.45 -6.87 -18.52
N ALA A 468 -2.65 -7.05 -17.46
CA ALA A 468 -3.08 -7.69 -16.24
C ALA A 468 -4.28 -6.95 -15.60
N PHE A 469 -4.27 -5.61 -15.63
CA PHE A 469 -5.40 -4.82 -15.17
C PHE A 469 -6.66 -5.06 -16.03
N ILE A 470 -6.55 -4.94 -17.36
CA ILE A 470 -7.68 -5.14 -18.28
C ILE A 470 -8.25 -6.56 -18.15
N ASN A 471 -7.39 -7.57 -18.22
CA ASN A 471 -7.84 -8.96 -18.24
C ASN A 471 -8.45 -9.36 -16.90
N ARG A 472 -7.98 -8.78 -15.77
CA ARG A 472 -8.66 -8.95 -14.49
C ARG A 472 -10.06 -8.37 -14.49
N GLN A 473 -10.28 -7.18 -15.07
CA GLN A 473 -11.63 -6.61 -15.18
C GLN A 473 -12.54 -7.46 -16.07
N LYS A 474 -12.00 -8.02 -17.16
CA LYS A 474 -12.75 -8.94 -18.04
C LYS A 474 -13.14 -10.21 -17.28
N SER A 475 -12.16 -10.91 -16.69
CA SER A 475 -12.38 -12.11 -15.87
C SER A 475 -13.41 -11.87 -14.75
N GLU A 476 -13.31 -10.75 -14.03
CA GLU A 476 -14.28 -10.39 -12.98
C GLU A 476 -15.67 -10.06 -13.57
N SER A 477 -15.76 -9.52 -14.78
CA SER A 477 -17.04 -9.28 -15.47
C SER A 477 -17.67 -10.57 -15.97
N ASP A 478 -16.87 -11.47 -16.56
CA ASP A 478 -17.31 -12.76 -17.08
C ASP A 478 -17.80 -13.66 -15.92
N LEU A 479 -17.10 -13.62 -14.78
CA LEU A 479 -17.55 -14.24 -13.53
C LEU A 479 -18.98 -13.81 -13.15
N ILE A 480 -19.25 -12.50 -13.14
CA ILE A 480 -20.57 -11.96 -12.76
C ILE A 480 -21.64 -12.34 -13.77
N SER A 481 -21.34 -12.26 -15.07
CA SER A 481 -22.26 -12.69 -16.13
C SER A 481 -22.59 -14.19 -16.00
N ASN A 482 -21.58 -15.03 -15.75
CA ASN A 482 -21.78 -16.46 -15.60
C ASN A 482 -22.60 -16.80 -14.34
N MET A 483 -22.38 -16.08 -13.24
CA MET A 483 -23.22 -16.22 -12.04
C MET A 483 -24.68 -15.85 -12.33
N ARG A 484 -24.94 -14.75 -13.04
CA ARG A 484 -26.30 -14.33 -13.40
C ARG A 484 -26.99 -15.30 -14.35
N ASN A 485 -26.25 -15.81 -15.34
CA ASN A 485 -26.77 -16.83 -16.25
C ASN A 485 -27.13 -18.13 -15.50
N LYS A 486 -26.42 -18.44 -14.42
CA LYS A 486 -26.60 -19.68 -13.67
C LYS A 486 -27.63 -19.60 -12.55
N TYR A 487 -27.69 -18.47 -11.86
CA TYR A 487 -28.49 -18.29 -10.64
C TYR A 487 -29.66 -17.31 -10.79
N GLY A 488 -29.82 -16.71 -11.97
CA GLY A 488 -30.79 -15.65 -12.24
C GLY A 488 -30.19 -14.24 -12.09
N GLU A 489 -30.93 -13.23 -12.55
CA GLU A 489 -30.46 -11.84 -12.52
C GLU A 489 -30.43 -11.26 -11.09
N ASN A 490 -31.36 -11.71 -10.24
CA ASN A 490 -31.52 -11.24 -8.87
C ASN A 490 -31.16 -12.34 -7.87
N PHE A 491 -30.02 -12.18 -7.18
CA PHE A 491 -29.65 -13.07 -6.08
C PHE A 491 -28.88 -12.29 -5.01
N THR A 492 -28.91 -12.85 -3.79
CA THR A 492 -28.13 -12.36 -2.65
C THR A 492 -27.04 -13.36 -2.32
N ILE A 493 -25.86 -12.86 -1.97
CA ILE A 493 -24.72 -13.68 -1.55
C ILE A 493 -24.59 -13.67 -0.03
N VAL A 494 -24.36 -14.85 0.54
CA VAL A 494 -23.84 -15.03 1.90
C VAL A 494 -22.46 -15.67 1.77
N MET A 495 -21.43 -15.03 2.31
CA MET A 495 -20.04 -15.42 2.10
C MET A 495 -19.34 -15.63 3.45
N GLY A 496 -18.56 -16.69 3.58
CA GLY A 496 -17.68 -16.88 4.72
C GLY A 496 -16.76 -15.68 4.95
N ASP A 497 -16.56 -15.27 6.20
CA ASP A 497 -15.71 -14.12 6.53
C ASP A 497 -14.21 -14.47 6.58
N TRP A 498 -13.86 -15.74 6.39
CA TRP A 498 -12.47 -16.16 6.36
C TRP A 498 -11.69 -15.39 5.30
N SER A 499 -10.53 -14.89 5.71
CA SER A 499 -9.55 -14.29 4.81
C SER A 499 -8.16 -14.68 5.26
N ASP A 500 -7.22 -14.70 4.31
CA ASP A 500 -5.85 -15.04 4.65
C ASP A 500 -5.14 -13.98 5.51
N ALA A 501 -5.77 -12.84 5.79
CA ALA A 501 -5.23 -11.71 6.53
C ALA A 501 -3.78 -11.36 6.11
N SER A 502 -3.47 -11.47 4.81
CA SER A 502 -2.13 -11.27 4.25
C SER A 502 -1.07 -12.30 4.69
N ARG A 503 -1.49 -13.46 5.21
CA ARG A 503 -0.66 -14.62 5.61
C ARG A 503 -0.59 -15.68 4.49
N THR A 504 -0.78 -15.27 3.25
CA THR A 504 -0.71 -16.17 2.09
C THR A 504 0.68 -16.80 2.01
N ALA A 505 0.76 -18.13 1.94
CA ALA A 505 2.02 -18.80 1.72
C ALA A 505 2.60 -18.40 0.36
N ARG A 506 3.93 -18.46 0.23
CA ARG A 506 4.61 -18.15 -1.03
C ARG A 506 4.03 -19.04 -2.14
N PHE A 507 3.77 -18.44 -3.30
CA PHE A 507 3.21 -19.10 -4.49
C PHE A 507 1.74 -19.51 -4.40
N GLN A 508 1.03 -19.18 -3.32
CA GLN A 508 -0.42 -19.37 -3.23
C GLN A 508 -1.18 -18.10 -3.62
N THR A 509 -2.38 -18.29 -4.19
CA THR A 509 -3.33 -17.20 -4.43
C THR A 509 -3.87 -16.70 -3.09
N SER A 510 -3.93 -15.38 -2.94
CA SER A 510 -4.52 -14.76 -1.76
C SER A 510 -6.05 -14.77 -1.83
N SER A 511 -6.70 -15.13 -0.74
CA SER A 511 -8.16 -15.13 -0.59
C SER A 511 -8.59 -13.79 0.02
N LYS A 512 -9.26 -12.95 -0.77
CA LYS A 512 -9.54 -11.54 -0.45
C LYS A 512 -11.05 -11.27 -0.34
N THR A 513 -11.62 -11.54 0.82
CA THR A 513 -13.05 -11.36 1.14
C THR A 513 -13.55 -9.94 0.85
N LYS A 514 -12.81 -8.92 1.29
CA LYS A 514 -13.12 -7.51 1.01
C LYS A 514 -13.13 -7.19 -0.50
N GLY A 515 -12.25 -7.82 -1.28
CA GLY A 515 -12.16 -7.64 -2.72
C GLY A 515 -13.42 -8.14 -3.43
N TRP A 516 -13.86 -9.36 -3.09
CA TRP A 516 -15.06 -9.98 -3.63
C TRP A 516 -16.32 -9.20 -3.26
N ARG A 517 -16.48 -8.83 -1.99
CA ARG A 517 -17.59 -7.98 -1.55
C ARG A 517 -17.68 -6.66 -2.31
N THR A 518 -16.52 -6.05 -2.58
CA THR A 518 -16.47 -4.81 -3.38
C THR A 518 -16.89 -5.07 -4.83
N LEU A 519 -16.51 -6.21 -5.41
CA LEU A 519 -16.93 -6.61 -6.76
C LEU A 519 -18.45 -6.80 -6.83
N PHE A 520 -19.03 -7.59 -5.91
CA PHE A 520 -20.47 -7.85 -5.87
C PHE A 520 -21.28 -6.56 -5.67
N LYS A 521 -20.87 -5.72 -4.71
CA LYS A 521 -21.50 -4.42 -4.47
C LYS A 521 -21.47 -3.50 -5.70
N ARG A 522 -20.37 -3.51 -6.47
CA ARG A 522 -20.27 -2.70 -7.71
C ARG A 522 -21.23 -3.18 -8.80
N ASN A 523 -21.57 -4.47 -8.79
CA ASN A 523 -22.52 -5.11 -9.70
C ASN A 523 -23.93 -5.22 -9.11
N ARG A 524 -24.22 -4.46 -8.04
CA ARG A 524 -25.54 -4.39 -7.36
C ARG A 524 -26.01 -5.74 -6.80
N ILE A 525 -25.09 -6.63 -6.47
CA ILE A 525 -25.38 -7.88 -5.78
C ILE A 525 -25.18 -7.65 -4.28
N ASN A 526 -26.21 -7.93 -3.48
CA ASN A 526 -26.13 -7.89 -2.02
C ASN A 526 -25.19 -8.99 -1.55
N CYS A 527 -24.31 -8.68 -0.61
CA CYS A 527 -23.33 -9.64 -0.10
C CYS A 527 -23.13 -9.43 1.40
N PHE A 528 -23.55 -10.42 2.18
CA PHE A 528 -23.45 -10.48 3.62
C PHE A 528 -22.41 -11.52 4.05
N LEU A 529 -21.84 -11.33 5.23
CA LEU A 529 -20.82 -12.21 5.81
C LEU A 529 -21.43 -13.21 6.80
N LEU A 530 -20.85 -14.40 6.86
CA LEU A 530 -21.11 -15.39 7.90
C LEU A 530 -19.87 -15.47 8.80
N ASP A 531 -20.08 -15.42 10.12
CA ASP A 531 -19.01 -15.57 11.12
C ASP A 531 -18.67 -17.06 11.23
N GLU A 532 -17.62 -17.49 10.54
CA GLU A 532 -17.22 -18.91 10.50
C GLU A 532 -16.72 -19.44 11.85
N TYR A 533 -16.33 -18.56 12.78
CA TYR A 533 -15.84 -18.98 14.09
C TYR A 533 -16.98 -19.35 15.06
N LYS A 534 -18.19 -18.85 14.80
CA LYS A 534 -19.38 -19.08 15.63
C LYS A 534 -20.37 -20.07 15.04
N THR A 535 -20.10 -20.57 13.85
CA THR A 535 -20.80 -21.71 13.23
C THR A 535 -20.04 -22.99 13.48
#